data_AF-A0A075FQL8-F1
#
_entry.id   AF-A0A075FQL8-F1
#
_cell.length_a   1.000
_cell.length_b   1.000
_cell.length_c   1.000
_cell.angle_alpha   90.00
_cell.angle_beta   90.00
_cell.angle_gamma   90.00
#
_symmetry.space_group_name_H-M   'P 1'
#
loop_
_entity.id
_entity.type
_entity.pdbx_description
1 polymer ?
#
loop_
_entity_poly.entity_id
_entity_poly.type
_entity_poly.pdbx_seq_one_letter_code
_entity_poly.pdbx_strand_id
1 'polypeptide(L)'
;MASDYTSSIQIVGLGGTGANVIESFVQNHDNLVSLLKNDGIKVSLLALDVADHDIRSLDMAYKNLSDNLKSNGIPSDKISLESKTMKFPTPESMFDFIKTYPDFLEREGAKVPENYKPWLSSSMEIPPLAGGVGRKRALSKAIYGLNYHHLKLVDGYMDKFKEHVFTSTVQPIIFLIYGLGGGSGSGTALDFARHLRKK
;
A
#
# COMPACT_ATOMS: atom_id res chain seq x y z
N MET A 1 15.87 -29.39 12.27
CA MET A 1 14.90 -28.89 13.27
C MET A 1 13.89 -28.06 12.50
N ALA A 2 12.61 -28.42 12.52
CA ALA A 2 11.58 -27.56 11.96
C ALA A 2 11.51 -26.32 12.85
N SER A 3 11.73 -25.13 12.29
CA SER A 3 11.50 -23.89 13.02
C SER A 3 9.99 -23.74 13.18
N ASP A 4 9.50 -23.85 14.42
CA ASP A 4 8.10 -23.57 14.75
C ASP A 4 7.83 -22.08 14.60
N TYR A 5 7.55 -21.66 13.36
CA TYR A 5 7.03 -20.33 13.10
C TYR A 5 5.59 -20.28 13.62
N THR A 6 5.40 -19.56 14.72
CA THR A 6 4.07 -19.31 15.30
C THR A 6 3.32 -18.18 14.61
N SER A 7 4.00 -17.43 13.73
CA SER A 7 3.44 -16.28 13.03
C SER A 7 3.96 -16.13 11.60
N SER A 8 3.14 -15.55 10.72
CA SER A 8 3.50 -15.20 9.34
C SER A 8 3.63 -13.68 9.17
N ILE A 9 4.69 -13.26 8.48
CA ILE A 9 4.97 -11.85 8.19
C ILE A 9 4.13 -11.41 6.98
N GLN A 10 3.40 -10.31 7.16
CA GLN A 10 2.63 -9.64 6.12
C GLN A 10 3.15 -8.20 6.02
N ILE A 11 3.32 -7.67 4.81
CA ILE A 11 3.96 -6.35 4.63
C ILE A 11 3.05 -5.44 3.82
N VAL A 12 2.78 -4.25 4.36
CA VAL A 12 2.23 -3.13 3.61
C VAL A 12 3.30 -2.06 3.45
N GLY A 13 3.67 -1.76 2.22
CA GLY A 13 4.60 -0.70 1.85
C GLY A 13 3.87 0.51 1.27
N LEU A 14 4.08 1.69 1.84
CA LEU A 14 3.52 2.95 1.34
C LEU A 14 4.60 3.90 0.83
N GLY A 15 4.39 4.42 -0.38
CA GLY A 15 5.35 5.22 -1.14
C GLY A 15 6.56 4.42 -1.63
N GLY A 16 7.46 5.08 -2.35
CA GLY A 16 8.68 4.46 -2.88
C GLY A 16 9.50 3.72 -1.84
N THR A 17 9.68 4.29 -0.65
CA THR A 17 10.38 3.61 0.47
C THR A 17 9.72 2.28 0.84
N GLY A 18 8.38 2.25 0.98
CA GLY A 18 7.67 1.03 1.29
C GLY A 18 7.77 0.00 0.16
N ALA A 19 7.66 0.45 -1.09
CA ALA A 19 7.84 -0.39 -2.26
C ALA A 19 9.25 -0.99 -2.33
N ASN A 20 10.31 -0.21 -2.10
CA ASN A 20 11.69 -0.70 -2.14
C ASN A 20 12.02 -1.67 -1.00
N VAL A 21 11.40 -1.52 0.18
CA VAL A 21 11.56 -2.50 1.27
C VAL A 21 10.93 -3.83 0.89
N ILE A 22 9.71 -3.81 0.32
CA ILE A 22 9.09 -5.03 -0.21
C ILE A 22 9.93 -5.61 -1.34
N GLU A 23 10.47 -4.78 -2.23
CA GLU A 23 11.35 -5.19 -3.32
C GLU A 23 12.59 -5.92 -2.79
N SER A 24 13.27 -5.33 -1.81
CA SER A 24 14.44 -5.94 -1.15
C SER A 24 14.08 -7.25 -0.45
N PHE A 25 12.87 -7.32 0.13
CA PHE A 25 12.36 -8.54 0.74
C PHE A 25 12.12 -9.63 -0.31
N VAL A 26 11.47 -9.31 -1.44
CA VAL A 26 11.21 -10.29 -2.52
C VAL A 26 12.47 -10.71 -3.26
N GLN A 27 13.51 -9.88 -3.31
CA GLN A 27 14.81 -10.23 -3.90
C GLN A 27 15.63 -11.20 -3.02
N ASN A 28 15.25 -11.41 -1.76
CA ASN A 28 15.92 -12.35 -0.86
C ASN A 28 15.42 -13.79 -1.09
N HIS A 29 15.66 -14.31 -2.29
CA HIS A 29 15.07 -15.55 -2.80
C HIS A 29 15.30 -16.77 -1.89
N ASP A 30 16.54 -17.02 -1.48
CA ASP A 30 16.88 -18.26 -0.74
C ASP A 30 16.20 -18.33 0.63
N ASN A 31 16.12 -17.20 1.33
CA ASN A 31 15.43 -17.11 2.62
C ASN A 31 13.91 -17.22 2.43
N LEU A 32 13.36 -16.65 1.36
CA LEU A 32 11.94 -16.77 1.04
C LEU A 32 11.54 -18.18 0.68
N VAL A 33 12.31 -18.88 -0.15
CA VAL A 33 12.07 -20.30 -0.47
C VAL A 33 12.07 -21.12 0.80
N SER A 34 13.06 -20.91 1.68
CA SER A 34 13.16 -21.63 2.96
C SER A 34 11.97 -21.34 3.88
N LEU A 35 11.49 -20.10 3.92
CA LEU A 35 10.31 -19.69 4.69
C LEU A 35 9.03 -20.32 4.14
N LEU A 36 8.78 -20.21 2.83
CA LEU A 36 7.52 -20.64 2.19
C LEU A 36 7.36 -22.17 2.10
N LYS A 37 8.47 -22.93 2.24
CA LYS A 37 8.44 -24.40 2.40
C LYS A 37 7.76 -24.86 3.68
N ASN A 38 7.70 -24.01 4.71
CA ASN A 38 6.99 -24.37 5.94
C ASN A 38 5.48 -24.38 5.70
N ASP A 39 4.82 -25.40 6.21
CA ASP A 39 3.37 -25.53 6.09
C ASP A 39 2.66 -24.44 6.89
N GLY A 40 1.49 -24.01 6.39
CA GLY A 40 0.69 -22.96 7.01
C GLY A 40 1.19 -21.51 6.83
N ILE A 41 2.48 -21.32 6.50
CA ILE A 41 3.04 -20.00 6.21
C ILE A 41 2.58 -19.53 4.83
N LYS A 42 2.04 -18.31 4.81
CA LYS A 42 1.77 -17.53 3.61
C LYS A 42 2.21 -16.08 3.82
N VAL A 43 2.62 -15.44 2.73
CA VAL A 43 3.11 -14.05 2.74
C VAL A 43 2.25 -13.19 1.82
N SER A 44 1.61 -12.18 2.37
CA SER A 44 0.82 -11.16 1.68
C SER A 44 1.61 -9.86 1.66
N LEU A 45 1.71 -9.27 0.49
CA LEU A 45 2.42 -8.01 0.25
C LEU A 45 1.45 -7.03 -0.40
N LEU A 46 1.39 -5.79 0.09
CA LEU A 46 0.64 -4.71 -0.52
C LEU A 46 1.53 -3.49 -0.65
N ALA A 47 1.68 -2.95 -1.85
CA ALA A 47 2.48 -1.77 -2.12
C ALA A 47 1.65 -0.68 -2.81
N LEU A 48 1.57 0.51 -2.20
CA LEU A 48 0.85 1.65 -2.76
C LEU A 48 1.77 2.88 -2.84
N ASP A 49 1.91 3.45 -4.03
CA ASP A 49 2.58 4.73 -4.23
C ASP A 49 1.78 5.61 -5.20
N VAL A 50 1.97 6.92 -5.13
CA VAL A 50 1.48 7.86 -6.14
C VAL A 50 2.41 7.91 -7.35
N ALA A 51 3.72 7.72 -7.12
CA ALA A 51 4.68 7.57 -8.21
C ALA A 51 4.71 6.11 -8.69
N ASP A 52 4.99 5.91 -9.98
CA ASP A 52 4.92 4.60 -10.61
C ASP A 52 6.28 3.88 -10.75
N HIS A 53 7.39 4.60 -10.56
CA HIS A 53 8.73 4.07 -10.77
C HIS A 53 9.03 2.86 -9.90
N ASP A 54 8.89 3.00 -8.58
CA ASP A 54 9.25 1.95 -7.62
C ASP A 54 8.24 0.79 -7.65
N ILE A 55 6.98 1.08 -7.99
CA ILE A 55 5.94 0.05 -8.23
C ILE A 55 6.33 -0.84 -9.42
N ARG A 56 6.77 -0.25 -10.54
CA ARG A 56 7.24 -1.03 -11.70
C ARG A 56 8.46 -1.88 -11.36
N SER A 57 9.41 -1.35 -10.59
CA SER A 57 10.60 -2.12 -10.18
C SER A 57 10.20 -3.33 -9.33
N LEU A 58 9.32 -3.11 -8.35
CA LEU A 58 8.77 -4.16 -7.51
C LEU A 58 8.01 -5.24 -8.32
N ASP A 59 7.20 -4.85 -9.31
CA ASP A 59 6.50 -5.81 -10.18
C ASP A 59 7.46 -6.72 -10.93
N MET A 60 8.56 -6.16 -11.45
CA MET A 60 9.59 -6.94 -12.14
C MET A 60 10.31 -7.89 -11.16
N ALA A 61 10.67 -7.41 -9.97
CA ALA A 61 11.31 -8.24 -8.95
C ALA A 61 10.40 -9.39 -8.50
N TYR A 62 9.11 -9.13 -8.30
CA TYR A 62 8.14 -10.15 -7.91
C TYR A 62 7.90 -11.19 -9.01
N LYS A 63 7.91 -10.78 -10.28
CA LYS A 63 7.84 -11.71 -11.40
C LYS A 63 9.03 -12.68 -11.39
N ASN A 64 10.25 -12.17 -11.18
CA ASN A 64 11.45 -13.00 -11.09
C ASN A 64 11.38 -13.97 -9.90
N LEU A 65 10.90 -13.50 -8.73
CA LEU A 65 10.66 -14.37 -7.58
C LEU A 65 9.65 -15.47 -7.92
N SER A 66 8.54 -15.13 -8.58
CA SER A 66 7.50 -16.09 -8.94
C SER A 66 8.04 -17.22 -9.82
N ASP A 67 8.90 -16.88 -10.80
CA ASP A 67 9.57 -17.86 -11.65
C ASP A 67 10.53 -18.75 -10.84
N ASN A 68 11.30 -18.18 -9.91
CA ASN A 68 12.19 -18.92 -9.02
C ASN A 68 11.43 -19.87 -8.07
N LEU A 69 10.32 -19.42 -7.48
CA LEU A 69 9.46 -20.21 -6.60
C LEU A 69 8.87 -21.40 -7.35
N LYS A 70 8.43 -21.19 -8.60
CA LYS A 70 7.92 -22.26 -9.46
C LYS A 70 8.99 -23.33 -9.74
N SER A 71 10.23 -22.93 -10.04
CA SER A 71 11.36 -23.86 -10.21
C SER A 71 11.70 -24.64 -8.95
N ASN A 72 11.39 -24.11 -7.76
CA ASN A 72 11.58 -24.77 -6.47
C ASN A 72 10.35 -25.55 -5.97
N GLY A 73 9.30 -25.69 -6.80
CA GLY A 73 8.08 -26.43 -6.44
C GLY A 73 7.23 -25.75 -5.37
N ILE A 74 7.40 -24.44 -5.16
CA ILE A 74 6.59 -23.68 -4.20
C ILE A 74 5.27 -23.26 -4.88
N PRO A 75 4.10 -23.57 -4.29
CA PRO A 75 2.81 -23.15 -4.83
C PRO A 75 2.71 -21.62 -4.96
N SER A 76 2.08 -21.14 -6.04
CA SER A 76 1.95 -19.70 -6.31
C SER A 76 1.05 -18.97 -5.32
N ASP A 77 0.23 -19.68 -4.54
CA ASP A 77 -0.66 -19.12 -3.52
C ASP A 77 0.01 -19.03 -2.13
N LYS A 78 1.30 -19.35 -2.04
CA LYS A 78 2.11 -19.17 -0.81
C LYS A 78 2.53 -17.72 -0.62
N ILE A 79 2.61 -16.94 -1.70
CA ILE A 79 2.93 -15.53 -1.65
C ILE A 79 2.02 -14.76 -2.62
N SER A 80 1.57 -13.57 -2.22
CA SER A 80 0.76 -12.69 -3.06
C SER A 80 1.26 -11.26 -2.95
N LEU A 81 1.25 -10.54 -4.08
CA LEU A 81 1.58 -9.12 -4.17
C LEU A 81 0.45 -8.34 -4.82
N GLU A 82 -0.05 -7.33 -4.11
CA GLU A 82 -0.89 -6.27 -4.65
C GLU A 82 -0.10 -4.96 -4.69
N SER A 83 0.52 -4.67 -5.83
CA SER A 83 1.31 -3.47 -6.10
C SER A 83 0.54 -2.54 -7.04
N LYS A 84 0.26 -1.30 -6.61
CA LYS A 84 -0.58 -0.37 -7.36
C LYS A 84 -0.11 1.08 -7.23
N THR A 85 -0.07 1.78 -8.36
CA THR A 85 0.02 3.24 -8.39
C THR A 85 -1.37 3.83 -8.15
N MET A 86 -1.51 4.73 -7.18
CA MET A 86 -2.76 5.45 -6.92
C MET A 86 -3.09 6.39 -8.06
N LYS A 87 -4.33 6.38 -8.51
CA LYS A 87 -4.75 7.15 -9.69
C LYS A 87 -4.84 8.64 -9.36
N PHE A 88 -4.17 9.44 -10.16
CA PHE A 88 -4.39 10.89 -10.23
C PHE A 88 -5.33 11.19 -11.42
N PRO A 89 -6.60 11.56 -11.22
CA PRO A 89 -7.49 11.91 -12.31
C PRO A 89 -7.18 13.33 -12.82
N THR A 90 -7.93 14.35 -12.40
CA THR A 90 -7.70 15.74 -12.81
C THR A 90 -7.51 16.65 -11.60
N PRO A 91 -6.78 17.78 -11.76
CA PRO A 91 -6.69 18.82 -10.74
C PRO A 91 -8.05 19.23 -10.16
N GLU A 92 -9.03 19.47 -11.03
CA GLU A 92 -10.37 19.95 -10.69
C GLU A 92 -11.10 18.92 -9.83
N SER A 93 -11.09 17.66 -10.27
CA SER A 93 -11.71 16.53 -9.55
C SER A 93 -11.16 16.41 -8.13
N MET A 94 -9.86 16.64 -7.98
CA MET A 94 -9.22 16.58 -6.67
C MET A 94 -9.56 17.80 -5.80
N PHE A 95 -9.58 19.01 -6.35
CA PHE A 95 -9.97 20.19 -5.60
C PHE A 95 -11.42 20.13 -5.13
N ASP A 96 -12.32 19.62 -5.96
CA ASP A 96 -13.72 19.44 -5.58
C ASP A 96 -13.90 18.34 -4.54
N PHE A 97 -13.16 17.23 -4.67
CA PHE A 97 -13.12 16.20 -3.64
C PHE A 97 -12.63 16.76 -2.29
N ILE A 98 -11.58 17.58 -2.29
CA ILE A 98 -11.00 18.08 -1.03
C ILE A 98 -11.93 19.03 -0.29
N LYS A 99 -12.80 19.77 -1.00
CA LYS A 99 -13.85 20.59 -0.38
C LYS A 99 -14.87 19.75 0.40
N THR A 100 -15.17 18.55 -0.09
CA THR A 100 -16.14 17.61 0.51
C THR A 100 -15.47 16.56 1.42
N TYR A 101 -14.15 16.66 1.63
CA TYR A 101 -13.41 15.73 2.48
C TYR A 101 -13.93 15.61 3.92
N PRO A 102 -14.39 16.70 4.59
CA PRO A 102 -14.96 16.60 5.93
C PRO A 102 -16.14 15.63 6.02
N ASP A 103 -17.04 15.61 5.03
CA ASP A 103 -18.22 14.74 5.02
C ASP A 103 -17.82 13.25 5.12
N PHE A 104 -16.71 12.87 4.48
CA PHE A 104 -16.18 11.51 4.58
C PHE A 104 -15.58 11.22 5.95
N LEU A 105 -14.86 12.19 6.52
CA LEU A 105 -14.27 12.06 7.86
C LEU A 105 -15.34 11.96 8.95
N GLU A 106 -16.41 12.75 8.87
CA GLU A 106 -17.55 12.70 9.79
C GLU A 106 -18.24 11.34 9.78
N ARG A 107 -18.51 10.80 8.58
CA ARG A 107 -19.08 9.44 8.41
C ARG A 107 -18.20 8.36 9.03
N GLU A 108 -16.91 8.62 9.18
CA GLU A 108 -15.95 7.72 9.79
C GLU A 108 -15.76 7.92 11.30
N GLY A 109 -16.49 8.86 11.89
CA GLY A 109 -16.49 9.19 13.32
C GLY A 109 -15.42 10.21 13.73
N ALA A 110 -14.78 10.90 12.78
CA ALA A 110 -13.82 11.94 13.10
C ALA A 110 -14.52 13.28 13.37
N LYS A 111 -13.99 14.05 14.33
CA LYS A 111 -14.44 15.43 14.57
C LYS A 111 -13.83 16.33 13.50
N VAL A 112 -14.67 17.01 12.73
CA VAL A 112 -14.24 18.00 11.73
C VAL A 112 -14.51 19.42 12.23
N PRO A 113 -13.68 20.40 11.85
CA PRO A 113 -13.92 21.79 12.19
C PRO A 113 -15.09 22.36 11.38
N GLU A 114 -15.98 23.14 12.02
CA GLU A 114 -17.11 23.81 11.36
C GLU A 114 -16.66 24.70 10.19
N ASN A 115 -15.52 25.37 10.35
CA ASN A 115 -14.93 26.26 9.34
C ASN A 115 -13.78 25.57 8.60
N TYR A 116 -14.02 24.37 8.07
CA TYR A 116 -13.02 23.65 7.30
C TYR A 116 -12.49 24.46 6.11
N LYS A 117 -11.17 24.49 5.98
CA LYS A 117 -10.47 25.06 4.82
C LYS A 117 -9.65 23.95 4.15
N PRO A 118 -9.89 23.66 2.86
CA PRO A 118 -9.02 22.81 2.05
C PRO A 118 -7.54 23.12 2.26
N TRP A 119 -6.73 22.10 2.56
CA TRP A 119 -5.27 22.27 2.66
C TRP A 119 -4.59 22.35 1.28
N LEU A 120 -5.31 21.96 0.22
CA LEU A 120 -4.92 22.18 -1.16
C LEU A 120 -5.66 23.41 -1.71
N SER A 121 -4.90 24.40 -2.15
CA SER A 121 -5.44 25.55 -2.90
C SER A 121 -5.69 25.16 -4.35
N SER A 122 -6.78 25.64 -4.94
CA SER A 122 -7.05 25.52 -6.38
C SER A 122 -6.00 26.23 -7.25
N SER A 123 -5.25 27.17 -6.68
CA SER A 123 -4.14 27.86 -7.33
C SER A 123 -2.81 27.11 -7.23
N MET A 124 -2.80 25.91 -6.65
CA MET A 124 -1.58 25.13 -6.46
C MET A 124 -1.10 24.53 -7.78
N GLU A 125 0.15 24.78 -8.13
CA GLU A 125 0.80 24.08 -9.25
C GLU A 125 1.02 22.59 -8.90
N ILE A 126 0.42 21.74 -9.73
CA ILE A 126 0.56 20.29 -9.62
C ILE A 126 1.86 19.89 -10.32
N PRO A 127 2.84 19.36 -9.58
CA PRO A 127 4.10 18.93 -10.17
C PRO A 127 3.86 17.73 -11.09
N PRO A 128 4.83 17.38 -11.95
CA PRO A 128 4.75 16.18 -12.76
C PRO A 128 4.46 14.92 -11.91
N LEU A 129 3.57 14.06 -12.42
CA LEU A 129 3.19 12.81 -11.74
C LEU A 129 4.39 11.86 -11.56
N ALA A 130 5.35 11.92 -12.49
CA ALA A 130 6.63 11.21 -12.42
C ALA A 130 7.49 11.75 -11.27
N GLY A 131 7.28 11.22 -10.06
CA GLY A 131 8.06 11.51 -8.86
C GLY A 131 7.80 12.87 -8.20
N GLY A 132 7.37 13.89 -8.95
CA GLY A 132 7.09 15.23 -8.43
C GLY A 132 5.93 15.25 -7.43
N VAL A 133 4.82 14.59 -7.76
CA VAL A 133 3.67 14.44 -6.86
C VAL A 133 4.02 13.61 -5.63
N GLY A 134 4.75 12.51 -5.81
CA GLY A 134 5.17 11.64 -4.71
C GLY A 134 6.08 12.31 -3.67
N ARG A 135 6.61 13.51 -3.98
CA ARG A 135 7.38 14.36 -3.05
C ARG A 135 6.51 15.34 -2.27
N LYS A 136 5.27 15.62 -2.69
CA LYS A 136 4.36 16.56 -2.01
C LYS A 136 3.37 15.82 -1.11
N ARG A 137 3.69 15.71 0.18
CA ARG A 137 2.87 15.03 1.21
C ARG A 137 1.38 15.42 1.18
N ALA A 138 1.11 16.73 1.13
CA ALA A 138 -0.24 17.28 1.10
C ALA A 138 -1.04 16.75 -0.10
N LEU A 139 -0.39 16.64 -1.25
CA LEU A 139 -1.01 16.18 -2.48
C LEU A 139 -1.22 14.66 -2.46
N SER A 140 -0.23 13.89 -1.99
CA SER A 140 -0.37 12.44 -1.83
C SER A 140 -1.51 12.06 -0.88
N LYS A 141 -1.71 12.83 0.21
CA LYS A 141 -2.84 12.65 1.13
C LYS A 141 -4.18 12.81 0.42
N ALA A 142 -4.32 13.84 -0.41
CA ALA A 142 -5.54 14.08 -1.17
C ALA A 142 -5.83 12.98 -2.19
N ILE A 143 -4.79 12.53 -2.89
CA ILE A 143 -4.87 11.45 -3.88
C ILE A 143 -5.31 10.15 -3.21
N TYR A 144 -4.72 9.82 -2.07
CA TYR A 144 -5.14 8.67 -1.29
C TYR A 144 -6.62 8.76 -0.89
N GLY A 145 -7.03 9.89 -0.30
CA GLY A 145 -8.42 10.11 0.08
C GLY A 145 -9.37 9.92 -1.09
N LEU A 146 -9.05 10.48 -2.26
CA LEU A 146 -9.85 10.34 -3.47
C LEU A 146 -9.95 8.88 -3.93
N ASN A 147 -8.81 8.17 -3.93
CA ASN A 147 -8.75 6.76 -4.35
C ASN A 147 -9.50 5.83 -3.38
N TYR A 148 -9.54 6.18 -2.09
CA TYR A 148 -10.23 5.39 -1.07
C TYR A 148 -11.74 5.71 -1.00
N HIS A 149 -12.10 6.99 -0.88
CA HIS A 149 -13.49 7.37 -0.64
C HIS A 149 -14.33 7.43 -1.91
N HIS A 150 -13.79 8.02 -2.99
CA HIS A 150 -14.57 8.29 -4.21
C HIS A 150 -14.40 7.18 -5.25
N LEU A 151 -13.15 6.79 -5.56
CA LEU A 151 -12.88 5.78 -6.60
C LEU A 151 -12.97 4.34 -6.09
N LYS A 152 -12.94 4.13 -4.77
CA LYS A 152 -12.98 2.80 -4.12
C LYS A 152 -11.87 1.83 -4.55
N LEU A 153 -10.81 2.32 -5.18
CA LEU A 153 -9.71 1.49 -5.68
C LEU A 153 -8.86 0.93 -4.54
N VAL A 154 -8.44 1.80 -3.61
CA VAL A 154 -7.64 1.39 -2.45
C VAL A 154 -8.42 0.43 -1.55
N ASP A 155 -9.73 0.64 -1.42
CA ASP A 155 -10.60 -0.23 -0.63
C ASP A 155 -10.59 -1.67 -1.18
N GLY A 156 -10.73 -1.83 -2.50
CA GLY A 156 -10.62 -3.13 -3.15
C GLY A 156 -9.22 -3.76 -3.07
N TYR A 157 -8.15 -2.97 -3.09
CA TYR A 157 -6.79 -3.49 -2.90
C TYR A 157 -6.57 -4.00 -1.47
N MET A 158 -7.12 -3.32 -0.46
CA MET A 158 -7.10 -3.78 0.93
C MET A 158 -7.86 -5.09 1.10
N ASP A 159 -9.01 -5.23 0.44
CA ASP A 159 -9.81 -6.47 0.51
C ASP A 159 -9.03 -7.66 -0.03
N LYS A 160 -8.42 -7.54 -1.22
CA LYS A 160 -7.58 -8.62 -1.78
C LYS A 160 -6.40 -8.99 -0.88
N PHE A 161 -5.71 -7.99 -0.33
CA PHE A 161 -4.62 -8.22 0.62
C PHE A 161 -5.12 -9.00 1.84
N LYS A 162 -6.24 -8.56 2.43
CA LYS A 162 -6.83 -9.18 3.61
C LYS A 162 -7.34 -10.60 3.35
N GLU A 163 -7.99 -10.83 2.21
CA GLU A 163 -8.43 -12.16 1.77
C GLU A 163 -7.25 -13.14 1.76
N HIS A 164 -6.11 -12.76 1.18
CA HIS A 164 -4.92 -13.61 1.19
C HIS A 164 -4.34 -13.80 2.59
N VAL A 165 -4.28 -12.74 3.42
CA VAL A 165 -3.82 -12.82 4.82
C VAL A 165 -4.61 -13.88 5.60
N PHE A 166 -5.94 -13.95 5.42
CA PHE A 166 -6.78 -14.91 6.11
C PHE A 166 -6.64 -16.36 5.64
N THR A 167 -5.96 -16.60 4.52
CA THR A 167 -5.65 -17.98 4.10
C THR A 167 -4.45 -18.58 4.84
N SER A 168 -3.71 -17.80 5.63
CA SER A 168 -2.65 -18.32 6.49
C SER A 168 -3.23 -19.02 7.71
N THR A 169 -2.71 -20.20 8.05
CA THR A 169 -3.15 -20.96 9.24
C THR A 169 -2.39 -20.59 10.51
N VAL A 170 -1.33 -19.78 10.39
CA VAL A 170 -0.55 -19.25 11.51
C VAL A 170 -0.91 -17.79 11.73
N GLN A 171 -0.63 -17.26 12.93
CA GLN A 171 -1.00 -15.89 13.30
C GLN A 171 -0.35 -14.85 12.36
N PRO A 172 -1.10 -14.07 11.59
CA PRO A 172 -0.52 -13.03 10.76
C PRO A 172 -0.07 -11.83 11.61
N ILE A 173 1.10 -11.29 11.29
CA ILE A 173 1.62 -10.01 11.80
C ILE A 173 1.80 -9.06 10.61
N ILE A 174 1.09 -7.93 10.63
CA ILE A 174 1.13 -6.95 9.55
C ILE A 174 2.09 -5.81 9.91
N PHE A 175 3.12 -5.63 9.09
CA PHE A 175 4.05 -4.51 9.18
C PHE A 175 3.67 -3.42 8.18
N LEU A 176 3.44 -2.20 8.68
CA LEU A 176 3.23 -1.01 7.85
C LEU A 176 4.54 -0.23 7.72
N ILE A 177 5.08 -0.18 6.50
CA ILE A 177 6.39 0.38 6.19
C ILE A 177 6.23 1.62 5.31
N TYR A 178 6.79 2.73 5.76
CA TYR A 178 6.79 3.99 5.02
C TYR A 178 7.95 4.89 5.46
N GLY A 179 8.40 5.78 4.58
CA GLY A 179 9.40 6.78 4.91
C GLY A 179 8.76 8.06 5.46
N LEU A 180 9.19 8.53 6.64
CA LEU A 180 8.73 9.80 7.21
C LEU A 180 9.08 11.01 6.32
N GLY A 181 10.25 10.97 5.68
CA GLY A 181 10.69 11.99 4.72
C GLY A 181 10.02 11.90 3.34
N GLY A 182 9.40 10.77 3.00
CA GLY A 182 8.77 10.57 1.69
C GLY A 182 7.37 11.17 1.63
N GLY A 183 7.04 11.90 0.55
CA GLY A 183 5.74 12.57 0.41
C GLY A 183 4.56 11.59 0.33
N SER A 184 4.66 10.56 -0.52
CA SER A 184 3.63 9.51 -0.62
C SER A 184 3.43 8.75 0.67
N GLY A 185 4.46 8.07 1.17
CA GLY A 185 4.34 7.18 2.34
C GLY A 185 3.83 7.92 3.58
N SER A 186 4.49 9.01 3.97
CA SER A 186 4.06 9.79 5.15
C SER A 186 2.74 10.52 4.97
N GLY A 187 2.35 10.83 3.73
CA GLY A 187 1.08 11.49 3.42
C GLY A 187 -0.14 10.58 3.55
N THR A 188 0.05 9.26 3.42
CA THR A 188 -1.05 8.29 3.37
C THR A 188 -1.08 7.34 4.56
N ALA A 189 0.04 7.15 5.25
CA ALA A 189 0.20 6.12 6.30
C ALA A 189 -0.88 6.13 7.37
N LEU A 190 -1.21 7.31 7.92
CA LEU A 190 -2.18 7.41 9.01
C LEU A 190 -3.60 7.01 8.57
N ASP A 191 -4.05 7.55 7.43
CA ASP A 191 -5.39 7.24 6.91
C ASP A 191 -5.47 5.78 6.47
N PHE A 192 -4.42 5.28 5.80
CA PHE A 192 -4.31 3.89 5.41
C PHE A 192 -4.41 2.95 6.60
N ALA A 193 -3.63 3.19 7.66
CA ALA A 193 -3.65 2.35 8.86
C ALA A 193 -5.04 2.32 9.51
N ARG A 194 -5.70 3.49 9.58
CA ARG A 194 -7.05 3.62 10.14
C ARG A 194 -8.09 2.86 9.32
N HIS A 195 -8.01 2.93 7.99
CA HIS A 195 -8.92 2.22 7.10
C HIS A 195 -8.69 0.71 7.12
N LEU A 196 -7.42 0.27 7.09
CA LEU A 196 -7.08 -1.15 7.17
C LEU A 196 -7.56 -1.77 8.49
N ARG A 197 -7.45 -1.05 9.62
CA ARG A 197 -7.94 -1.51 10.92
C ARG A 197 -9.47 -1.73 10.96
N LYS A 198 -10.23 -1.02 10.12
CA LYS A 198 -11.70 -1.16 10.06
C LYS A 198 -12.14 -2.34 9.19
N LYS A 199 -11.23 -2.93 8.41
CA LYS A 199 -11.50 -4.13 7.63
C LYS A 199 -11.43 -5.34 8.57
#